data_AF-A0A2G6G7F8-F1
#
_entry.id   AF-A0A2G6G7F8-F1
#
_cell.length_a   1.000
_cell.length_b   1.000
_cell.length_c   1.000
_cell.angle_alpha   90.00
_cell.angle_beta   90.00
_cell.angle_gamma   90.00
#
_symmetry.space_group_name_H-M   'P 1'
#
loop_
_entity.id
_entity.type
_entity.pdbx_description
1 polymer ?
#
loop_
_entity_poly.entity_id
_entity_poly.type
_entity_poly.pdbx_seq_one_letter_code
_entity_poly.pdbx_strand_id
1 'polypeptide(L)'
;MYEYSDSQRDFALHMRDISEFFKIRFYGVSSIDSFASYFEDFAKSRGVNLKRIMLKGFSKNTVLEYVGASLDRDIPVVMITWNNRNSDLRNHWITITGLYSESGTNLMVTSNWGEKRTYDFDEWYDSFSLYKGIVAFDLSRD
;
A
#
# COMPACT_ATOMS: atom_id res chain seq x y z
N MET A 1 -2.06 16.47 0.01
CA MET A 1 -0.98 15.50 -0.29
C MET A 1 -0.28 15.81 -1.61
N TYR A 2 -0.98 16.37 -2.61
CA TYR A 2 -0.37 16.82 -3.86
C TYR A 2 -0.05 18.32 -3.81
N GLU A 3 1.24 18.66 -3.93
CA GLU A 3 1.72 20.03 -4.16
C GLU A 3 1.78 20.39 -5.66
N TYR A 4 1.48 19.43 -6.53
CA TYR A 4 1.72 19.51 -7.96
C TYR A 4 0.42 19.26 -8.74
N SER A 5 0.33 19.72 -9.99
CA SER A 5 -0.86 19.54 -10.83
C SER A 5 -1.06 18.07 -11.26
N ASP A 6 -2.22 17.71 -11.81
CA ASP A 6 -2.57 16.33 -12.22
C ASP A 6 -1.81 15.84 -13.48
N SER A 7 -0.55 16.23 -13.66
CA SER A 7 0.28 15.82 -14.78
C SER A 7 1.15 14.61 -14.43
N GLN A 8 1.51 13.79 -15.43
CA GLN A 8 2.41 12.65 -15.26
C GLN A 8 3.78 13.07 -14.70
N ARG A 9 4.26 14.27 -15.08
CA ARG A 9 5.52 14.85 -14.59
C ARG A 9 5.45 15.14 -13.10
N ASP A 10 4.33 15.68 -12.65
CA ASP A 10 4.09 16.06 -11.27
C ASP A 10 3.94 14.84 -10.35
N PHE A 11 3.30 13.78 -10.84
CA PHE A 11 3.33 12.48 -10.18
C PHE A 11 4.77 11.95 -10.04
N ALA A 12 5.57 12.00 -11.09
CA ALA A 12 6.96 11.54 -11.04
C ALA A 12 7.82 12.36 -10.07
N LEU A 13 7.61 13.69 -10.01
CA LEU A 13 8.27 14.55 -9.03
C LEU A 13 7.84 14.22 -7.60
N HIS A 14 6.54 14.03 -7.36
CA HIS A 14 6.02 13.61 -6.06
C HIS A 14 6.60 12.27 -5.61
N MET A 15 6.64 11.28 -6.51
CA MET A 15 7.24 9.97 -6.23
C MET A 15 8.75 10.06 -5.99
N ARG A 16 9.45 10.98 -6.68
CA ARG A 16 10.86 11.27 -6.40
C ARG A 16 11.03 11.85 -5.01
N ASP A 17 10.21 12.82 -4.61
CA ASP A 17 10.26 13.43 -3.28
C ASP A 17 10.02 12.40 -2.16
N ILE A 18 9.05 11.49 -2.35
CA ILE A 18 8.85 10.34 -1.47
C ILE A 18 10.13 9.50 -1.43
N SER A 19 10.70 9.13 -2.58
CA SER A 19 11.89 8.29 -2.64
C SER A 19 13.12 8.91 -1.98
N GLU A 20 13.29 10.23 -2.07
CA GLU A 20 14.37 10.99 -1.46
C GLU A 20 14.18 11.10 0.06
N PHE A 21 12.95 11.34 0.52
CA PHE A 21 12.61 11.32 1.93
C PHE A 21 12.89 9.95 2.57
N PHE A 22 12.61 8.87 1.83
CA PHE A 22 12.86 7.49 2.25
C PHE A 22 14.36 7.12 2.25
N LYS A 23 15.21 7.80 1.44
CA LYS A 23 16.59 7.37 1.16
C LYS A 23 17.57 7.49 2.34
N ILE A 24 17.24 8.20 3.43
CA ILE A 24 18.20 8.46 4.52
C ILE A 24 18.39 7.26 5.49
N ARG A 25 17.61 6.17 5.39
CA ARG A 25 17.69 5.06 6.36
C ARG A 25 17.57 3.65 5.75
N PHE A 26 18.39 3.35 4.74
CA PHE A 26 18.40 2.09 3.99
C PHE A 26 18.95 0.86 4.75
N TYR A 27 18.48 0.60 5.98
CA TYR A 27 18.43 -0.77 6.51
C TYR A 27 17.16 -1.51 6.04
N GLY A 28 16.57 -1.05 4.92
CA GLY A 28 15.28 -1.49 4.41
C GLY A 28 14.16 -1.00 5.32
N VAL A 29 13.05 -0.58 4.73
CA VAL A 29 11.79 -0.61 5.49
C VAL A 29 11.67 -2.03 6.04
N SER A 30 11.89 -2.24 7.34
CA SER A 30 12.04 -3.59 7.94
C SER A 30 10.72 -4.13 8.49
N SER A 31 9.65 -3.32 8.43
CA SER A 31 8.29 -3.68 8.75
C SER A 31 7.29 -2.70 8.13
N ILE A 32 6.02 -3.11 8.06
CA ILE A 32 4.89 -2.24 7.71
C ILE A 32 4.75 -1.06 8.69
N ASP A 33 5.12 -1.24 9.96
CA ASP A 33 5.13 -0.16 10.93
C ASP A 33 6.15 0.92 10.60
N SER A 34 7.36 0.51 10.21
CA SER A 34 8.40 1.44 9.79
C SER A 34 7.96 2.19 8.54
N PHE A 35 7.40 1.47 7.56
CA PHE A 35 6.82 2.05 6.35
C PHE A 35 5.78 3.12 6.68
N ALA A 36 4.82 2.78 7.56
CA ALA A 36 3.74 3.66 7.91
C ALA A 36 4.21 4.90 8.67
N SER A 37 5.21 4.77 9.54
CA SER A 37 5.83 5.93 10.20
C SER A 37 6.45 6.89 9.20
N TYR A 38 7.18 6.38 8.21
CA TYR A 38 7.76 7.24 7.17
C TYR A 38 6.70 7.95 6.33
N PHE A 39 5.60 7.27 5.99
CA PHE A 39 4.48 7.90 5.27
C PHE A 39 3.79 8.99 6.10
N GLU A 40 3.56 8.75 7.39
CA GLU A 40 3.00 9.76 8.30
C GLU A 40 3.95 10.95 8.46
N ASP A 41 5.25 10.72 8.64
CA ASP A 41 6.26 11.78 8.76
C ASP A 41 6.37 12.60 7.48
N PHE A 42 6.35 11.93 6.32
CA PHE A 42 6.33 12.60 5.02
C PHE A 42 5.08 13.46 4.86
N ALA A 43 3.89 12.91 5.14
CA ALA A 43 2.64 13.66 5.07
C ALA A 43 2.65 14.87 6.01
N LYS A 44 3.12 14.68 7.25
CA LYS A 44 3.26 15.75 8.25
C LYS A 44 4.23 16.84 7.78
N SER A 45 5.35 16.47 7.15
CA SER A 45 6.30 17.45 6.57
C SER A 45 5.67 18.35 5.49
N ARG A 46 4.56 17.89 4.89
CA ARG A 46 3.75 18.59 3.88
C ARG A 46 2.47 19.19 4.46
N GLY A 47 2.36 19.30 5.79
CA GLY A 47 1.18 19.87 6.46
C GLY A 47 -0.09 19.02 6.38
N VAL A 48 0.03 17.73 6.03
CA VAL A 48 -1.11 16.79 5.95
C VAL A 48 -1.12 15.91 7.19
N ASN A 49 -2.25 15.89 7.92
CA ASN A 49 -2.45 14.98 9.03
C ASN A 49 -2.97 13.63 8.52
N LEU A 50 -2.04 12.70 8.32
CA LEU A 50 -2.32 11.34 7.87
C LEU A 50 -2.13 10.37 9.03
N LYS A 51 -3.04 9.43 9.20
CA LYS A 51 -2.97 8.40 10.25
C LYS A 51 -3.12 7.01 9.67
N ARG A 52 -2.21 6.12 10.03
CA ARG A 52 -2.32 4.70 9.70
C ARG A 52 -3.48 4.06 10.44
N ILE A 53 -4.14 3.13 9.78
CA ILE A 53 -5.08 2.20 10.40
C ILE A 53 -4.39 0.85 10.41
N MET A 54 -4.01 0.31 11.57
CA MET A 54 -3.28 -0.97 11.61
C MET A 54 -4.21 -2.17 11.50
N LEU A 55 -3.80 -3.15 10.69
CA LEU A 55 -4.42 -4.47 10.64
C LEU A 55 -4.23 -5.20 11.98
N LYS A 56 -5.29 -5.83 12.49
CA LYS A 56 -5.29 -6.58 13.77
C LYS A 56 -5.16 -8.08 13.56
N GLY A 57 -3.95 -8.53 13.22
CA GLY A 57 -3.65 -9.93 12.92
C GLY A 57 -3.72 -10.25 11.43
N PHE A 58 -3.01 -11.29 11.01
CA PHE A 58 -2.73 -11.54 9.59
C PHE A 58 -3.44 -12.81 9.05
N SER A 59 -4.65 -13.12 9.52
CA SER A 59 -5.43 -14.21 8.92
C SER A 59 -6.05 -13.78 7.59
N LYS A 60 -6.31 -14.72 6.67
CA LYS A 60 -6.86 -14.42 5.34
C LYS A 60 -8.15 -13.59 5.42
N ASN A 61 -9.09 -14.05 6.24
CA ASN A 61 -10.36 -13.35 6.44
C ASN A 61 -10.16 -11.98 7.07
N THR A 62 -9.27 -11.86 8.06
CA THR A 62 -8.96 -10.56 8.69
C THR A 62 -8.37 -9.58 7.69
N VAL A 63 -7.49 -10.04 6.79
CA VAL A 63 -6.91 -9.20 5.73
C VAL A 63 -7.99 -8.79 4.72
N LEU A 64 -8.84 -9.72 4.27
CA LEU A 64 -9.95 -9.42 3.35
C LEU A 64 -10.92 -8.40 3.95
N GLU A 65 -11.39 -8.62 5.18
CA GLU A 65 -12.29 -7.73 5.89
C GLU A 65 -11.69 -6.33 6.06
N TYR A 66 -10.41 -6.27 6.43
CA TYR A 66 -9.70 -5.01 6.58
C TYR A 66 -9.56 -4.25 5.25
N VAL A 67 -9.23 -4.95 4.15
CA VAL A 67 -9.12 -4.33 2.82
C VAL A 67 -10.49 -3.85 2.37
N GLY A 68 -11.52 -4.68 2.45
CA GLY A 68 -12.89 -4.33 2.08
C GLY A 68 -13.39 -3.11 2.86
N ALA A 69 -13.29 -3.13 4.19
CA ALA A 69 -13.73 -2.02 5.03
C ALA A 69 -12.96 -0.71 4.78
N SER A 70 -11.71 -0.78 4.35
CA SER A 70 -10.94 0.41 3.94
C SER A 70 -11.44 0.96 2.61
N LEU A 71 -11.62 0.08 1.62
CA LEU A 71 -12.09 0.45 0.28
C LEU A 71 -13.52 0.99 0.29
N ASP A 72 -14.42 0.45 1.12
CA ASP A 72 -15.78 0.96 1.31
C ASP A 72 -15.82 2.41 1.84
N ARG A 73 -14.71 2.89 2.40
CA ARG A 73 -14.53 4.25 2.90
C ARG A 73 -13.73 5.14 1.94
N ASP A 74 -13.53 4.69 0.70
CA ASP A 74 -12.66 5.31 -0.31
C ASP A 74 -11.20 5.44 0.16
N ILE A 75 -10.75 4.53 1.04
CA ILE A 75 -9.37 4.52 1.55
C ILE A 75 -8.59 3.40 0.82
N PRO A 76 -7.66 3.76 -0.08
CA PRO A 76 -6.80 2.77 -0.73
C PRO A 76 -5.83 2.15 0.28
N VAL A 77 -5.45 0.90 0.03
CA VAL A 77 -4.63 0.11 0.96
C VAL A 77 -3.26 -0.16 0.38
N VAL A 78 -2.21 0.20 1.09
CA VAL A 78 -0.84 -0.15 0.70
C VAL A 78 -0.55 -1.60 1.05
N MET A 79 0.04 -2.31 0.10
CA MET A 79 0.50 -3.69 0.25
C MET A 79 2.00 -3.77 -0.03
N ILE A 80 2.75 -4.41 0.87
CA ILE A 80 4.19 -4.62 0.77
C ILE A 80 4.47 -6.11 0.73
N THR A 81 5.35 -6.55 -0.17
CA THR A 81 5.77 -7.94 -0.21
C THR A 81 7.26 -8.09 -0.53
N TRP A 82 7.97 -8.93 0.24
CA TRP A 82 9.38 -9.21 0.01
C TRP A 82 9.62 -10.65 -0.42
N ASN A 83 10.48 -10.80 -1.42
CA ASN A 83 10.82 -12.09 -1.99
C ASN A 83 9.57 -12.93 -2.35
N ASN A 84 8.53 -12.28 -2.88
CA ASN A 84 7.37 -12.98 -3.41
C ASN A 84 7.76 -13.81 -4.63
N ARG A 85 7.08 -14.94 -4.84
CA ARG A 85 7.22 -15.75 -6.06
C ARG A 85 6.78 -15.00 -7.31
N ASN A 86 5.69 -14.24 -7.23
CA ASN A 86 5.27 -13.35 -8.29
C ASN A 86 6.27 -12.18 -8.39
N SER A 87 7.04 -12.16 -9.47
CA SER A 87 8.05 -11.12 -9.72
C SER A 87 7.45 -9.72 -9.81
N ASP A 88 6.19 -9.60 -10.22
CA ASP A 88 5.47 -8.33 -10.35
C ASP A 88 5.07 -7.73 -9.00
N LEU A 89 5.15 -8.51 -7.91
CA LEU A 89 4.87 -8.11 -6.53
C LEU A 89 6.12 -8.13 -5.64
N ARG A 90 7.29 -8.43 -6.21
CA ARG A 90 8.50 -8.73 -5.45
C ARG A 90 9.25 -7.45 -5.07
N ASN A 91 9.54 -7.29 -3.78
CA ASN A 91 10.46 -6.28 -3.23
C ASN A 91 10.04 -4.82 -3.46
N HIS A 92 8.74 -4.54 -3.51
CA HIS A 92 8.20 -3.19 -3.55
C HIS A 92 6.83 -3.14 -2.88
N TRP A 93 6.27 -1.93 -2.79
CA TRP A 93 4.93 -1.69 -2.33
C TRP A 93 4.03 -1.33 -3.50
N ILE A 94 2.76 -1.72 -3.41
CA ILE A 94 1.71 -1.35 -4.36
C ILE A 94 0.51 -0.82 -3.60
N THR A 95 -0.49 -0.32 -4.32
CA THR A 95 -1.74 0.16 -3.73
C THR A 95 -2.90 -0.68 -4.23
N ILE A 96 -3.65 -1.30 -3.33
CA ILE A 96 -4.93 -1.95 -3.60
C ILE A 96 -6.00 -0.86 -3.67
N THR A 97 -6.76 -0.86 -4.76
CA THR A 97 -7.81 0.11 -5.08
C THR A 97 -9.17 -0.54 -5.32
N GLY A 98 -9.26 -1.87 -5.29
CA GLY A 98 -10.51 -2.61 -5.40
C GLY A 98 -10.35 -4.04 -4.90
N LEU A 99 -11.44 -4.62 -4.41
CA LEU A 99 -11.52 -6.00 -3.97
C LEU A 99 -12.90 -6.53 -4.36
N TYR A 100 -12.94 -7.67 -5.04
CA TYR A 100 -14.19 -8.33 -5.42
C TYR A 100 -13.98 -9.83 -5.56
N SER A 101 -15.06 -10.60 -5.51
CA SER A 101 -15.01 -12.05 -5.74
C SER A 101 -15.61 -12.37 -7.10
N GLU A 102 -14.92 -13.19 -7.89
CA GLU A 102 -15.40 -13.70 -9.18
C GLU A 102 -15.22 -15.22 -9.21
N SER A 103 -16.30 -15.96 -9.49
CA SER A 103 -16.28 -17.43 -9.57
C SER A 103 -15.69 -18.14 -8.33
N GLY A 104 -15.78 -17.52 -7.14
CA GLY A 104 -15.25 -18.07 -5.89
C GLY A 104 -13.79 -17.71 -5.59
N THR A 105 -13.13 -16.94 -6.46
CA THR A 105 -11.77 -16.40 -6.24
C THR A 105 -11.85 -14.95 -5.81
N ASN A 106 -11.07 -14.56 -4.79
CA ASN A 106 -10.93 -13.16 -4.41
C ASN A 106 -9.92 -12.47 -5.31
N LEU A 107 -10.32 -11.39 -5.96
CA LEU A 107 -9.50 -10.60 -6.87
C LEU A 107 -9.26 -9.21 -6.28
N MET A 108 -7.99 -8.80 -6.26
CA MET A 108 -7.59 -7.45 -5.86
C MET A 108 -7.18 -6.63 -7.08
N VAL A 109 -7.82 -5.46 -7.23
CA VAL A 109 -7.43 -4.44 -8.20
C VAL A 109 -6.39 -3.54 -7.55
N THR A 110 -5.32 -3.24 -8.28
CA THR A 110 -4.19 -2.49 -7.74
C THR A 110 -3.70 -1.44 -8.74
N SER A 111 -3.07 -0.40 -8.21
CA SER A 111 -2.16 0.47 -8.94
C SER A 111 -0.74 -0.05 -8.72
N ASN A 112 -0.15 -0.61 -9.76
CA ASN A 112 1.22 -1.12 -9.74
C ASN A 112 1.96 -0.68 -11.00
N TRP A 113 3.21 -0.23 -10.84
CA TRP A 113 4.04 0.32 -11.93
C TRP A 113 3.37 1.43 -12.78
N GLY A 114 2.41 2.17 -12.18
CA GLY A 114 1.66 3.22 -12.87
C GLY A 114 0.48 2.72 -13.71
N GLU A 115 0.14 1.44 -13.61
CA GLU A 115 -0.95 0.81 -14.35
C GLU A 115 -1.96 0.16 -13.40
N LYS A 116 -3.22 0.05 -13.86
CA LYS A 116 -4.20 -0.80 -13.21
C LYS A 116 -3.84 -2.26 -13.47
N ARG A 117 -3.64 -3.04 -12.41
CA ARG A 117 -3.43 -4.48 -12.47
C ARG A 117 -4.43 -5.22 -11.59
N THR A 118 -4.67 -6.49 -11.89
CA THR A 118 -5.54 -7.35 -11.10
C THR A 118 -4.78 -8.62 -10.76
N TYR A 119 -4.83 -9.00 -9.49
CA TYR A 119 -4.15 -10.19 -8.98
C TYR A 119 -5.15 -11.05 -8.21
N ASP A 120 -4.92 -12.36 -8.22
CA ASP A 120 -5.56 -13.28 -7.32
C ASP A 120 -5.05 -13.01 -5.88
N PHE A 121 -5.97 -12.58 -5.01
CA PHE A 121 -5.67 -12.29 -3.62
C PHE A 121 -5.34 -13.57 -2.86
N ASP A 122 -6.05 -14.67 -3.13
CA ASP A 122 -5.86 -15.94 -2.45
C ASP A 122 -4.49 -16.51 -2.80
N GLU A 123 -4.10 -16.45 -4.08
CA GLU A 123 -2.74 -16.81 -4.53
C GLU A 123 -1.67 -15.95 -3.86
N TRP A 124 -1.86 -14.62 -3.81
CA TRP A 124 -0.91 -13.74 -3.13
C TRP A 124 -0.79 -14.10 -1.65
N TYR A 125 -1.90 -14.33 -0.96
CA TYR A 125 -1.94 -14.63 0.48
C TYR A 125 -1.30 -15.99 0.79
N ASP A 126 -1.55 -17.02 -0.03
CA ASP A 126 -1.01 -18.37 0.19
C ASP A 126 0.42 -18.54 -0.33
N SER A 127 0.87 -17.68 -1.26
CA SER A 127 2.22 -17.74 -1.81
C SER A 127 3.32 -17.48 -0.78
N PHE A 128 4.45 -18.17 -0.90
CA PHE A 128 5.61 -17.88 -0.07
C PHE A 128 6.12 -16.44 -0.28
N SER A 129 6.46 -15.80 0.83
CA SER A 129 7.13 -14.50 0.88
C SER A 129 7.89 -14.40 2.21
N LEU A 130 9.05 -13.74 2.21
CA LEU A 130 9.79 -13.48 3.45
C LEU A 130 9.04 -12.51 4.37
N TYR A 131 8.21 -11.63 3.79
CA TYR A 131 7.42 -10.68 4.53
C TYR A 131 6.23 -10.19 3.72
N LYS A 132 5.06 -10.14 4.35
CA LYS A 132 3.85 -9.49 3.84
C LYS A 132 3.39 -8.47 4.85
N GLY A 133 3.05 -7.28 4.36
CA GLY A 133 2.52 -6.19 5.18
C GLY A 133 1.43 -5.45 4.43
N ILE A 134 0.45 -4.96 5.16
CA ILE A 134 -0.66 -4.19 4.60
C ILE A 134 -0.99 -3.06 5.58
N VAL A 135 -1.24 -1.87 5.04
CA VAL A 135 -1.64 -0.71 5.83
C VAL A 135 -2.47 0.26 5.00
N ALA A 136 -3.51 0.81 5.61
CA ALA A 136 -4.36 1.86 5.09
C ALA A 136 -4.04 3.16 5.83
N PHE A 137 -4.26 4.29 5.17
CA PHE A 137 -4.05 5.60 5.75
C PHE A 137 -5.29 6.44 5.57
N ASP A 138 -5.75 7.03 6.67
CA ASP A 138 -6.90 7.92 6.68
C ASP A 138 -6.42 9.35 6.92
N LEU A 139 -7.10 10.29 6.28
CA LEU A 139 -6.94 11.70 6.58
C LEU A 139 -7.71 11.96 7.87
N SER A 140 -7.01 12.06 9.00
CA SER A 140 -7.66 12.47 10.22
C SER A 140 -8.12 13.92 10.04
N ARG A 141 -9.44 14.12 9.97
CA ARG A 141 -10.04 15.44 10.12
C ARG A 141 -9.98 15.75 11.62
N ASP A 142 -9.17 16.74 11.98
CA ASP A 142 -9.28 17.40 13.29
C ASP A 142 -10.63 18.14 13.37
#